data_AF-A0A183KNA4-F1
#
_entry.id   AF-A0A183KNA4-F1
#
_cell.length_a   1.000
_cell.length_b   1.000
_cell.length_c   1.000
_cell.angle_alpha   90.00
_cell.angle_beta   90.00
_cell.angle_gamma   90.00
#
_symmetry.space_group_name_H-M   'P 1'
#
loop_
_entity.id
_entity.type
_entity.pdbx_description
1 polymer ?
#
loop_
_entity_poly.entity_id
_entity_poly.type
_entity_poly.pdbx_seq_one_letter_code
_entity_poly.pdbx_strand_id
1 'polypeptide(L)'
;MNQKHLLRFIKKTIRTKSDVYVCEDPKTKKPMTLSELVDKIGITLYDLNIDNLDVHADRNTFHRFDKFNAKYNPIGQSQLREVFLKTDNYIKGVFFAHVLKVNLFLLISYRLFSFYSFTLNLFK
;
A
#
# COMPACT_ATOMS: atom_id res chain seq x y z
N MET A 1 -12.61 2.03 -2.20
CA MET A 1 -11.36 1.81 -2.97
C MET A 1 -11.31 0.35 -3.37
N ASN A 2 -11.25 0.03 -4.68
CA ASN A 2 -11.11 -1.36 -5.09
C ASN A 2 -9.65 -1.80 -4.90
N GLN A 3 -9.49 -3.02 -4.40
CA GLN A 3 -8.24 -3.73 -4.22
C GLN A 3 -7.26 -3.57 -5.40
N LYS A 4 -7.74 -3.81 -6.63
CA LYS A 4 -6.91 -3.70 -7.87
C LYS A 4 -6.31 -2.31 -8.09
N HIS A 5 -7.04 -1.24 -7.74
CA HIS A 5 -6.57 0.13 -7.94
C HIS A 5 -5.47 0.50 -6.94
N LEU A 6 -5.61 0.10 -5.68
CA LEU A 6 -4.58 0.29 -4.66
C LEU A 6 -3.30 -0.43 -5.07
N LEU A 7 -3.41 -1.70 -5.47
CA LEU A 7 -2.25 -2.48 -5.88
C LEU A 7 -1.53 -1.85 -7.08
N ARG A 8 -2.29 -1.41 -8.09
CA ARG A 8 -1.73 -0.70 -9.26
C ARG A 8 -1.04 0.60 -8.88
N PHE A 9 -1.60 1.34 -7.94
CA PHE A 9 -0.99 2.57 -7.42
C PHE A 9 0.34 2.28 -6.72
N ILE A 10 0.40 1.27 -5.85
CA ILE A 10 1.62 0.90 -5.13
C ILE A 10 2.70 0.46 -6.11
N LYS A 11 2.40 -0.46 -7.04
CA LYS A 11 3.36 -0.90 -8.08
C LYS A 11 3.88 0.28 -8.91
N LYS A 12 3.01 1.22 -9.28
CA LYS A 12 3.40 2.43 -10.01
C LYS A 12 4.30 3.33 -9.18
N THR A 13 3.98 3.52 -7.90
CA THR A 13 4.74 4.40 -7.00
C THR A 13 6.14 3.85 -6.76
N ILE A 14 6.29 2.54 -6.52
CA ILE A 14 7.61 1.91 -6.37
C ILE A 14 8.47 2.11 -7.64
N ARG A 15 7.87 1.99 -8.84
CA ARG A 15 8.61 2.19 -10.11
C ARG A 15 8.97 3.64 -10.42
N THR A 16 8.27 4.61 -9.86
CA THR A 16 8.39 6.04 -10.24
C THR A 16 8.98 6.91 -9.13
N LYS A 17 8.95 6.43 -7.89
CA LYS A 17 9.36 7.15 -6.68
C LYS A 17 10.17 6.24 -5.76
N SER A 18 11.06 5.41 -6.34
CA SER A 18 11.97 4.51 -5.62
C SER A 18 12.87 5.25 -4.63
N ASP A 19 13.31 6.45 -4.99
CA ASP A 19 14.37 7.18 -4.29
C ASP A 19 13.83 8.05 -3.13
N VAL A 20 12.51 8.02 -2.90
CA VAL A 20 11.88 8.78 -1.82
C VAL A 20 12.13 8.08 -0.49
N TYR A 21 12.59 8.83 0.51
CA TYR A 21 12.71 8.35 1.89
C TYR A 21 11.32 8.16 2.50
N VAL A 22 11.02 6.94 2.96
CA VAL A 22 9.67 6.54 3.41
C VAL A 22 9.60 6.02 4.84
N CYS A 23 10.74 5.65 5.42
CA CYS A 23 10.84 5.28 6.83
C CYS A 23 12.29 5.38 7.30
N GLU A 24 12.50 5.22 8.60
CA GLU A 24 13.83 5.08 9.18
C GLU A 24 14.11 3.60 9.48
N ASP A 25 15.34 3.19 9.30
CA ASP A 25 15.76 1.86 9.74
C ASP A 25 15.76 1.80 11.29
N PRO A 26 15.01 0.88 11.91
CA PRO A 26 14.88 0.81 13.37
C PRO A 26 16.22 0.57 14.09
N LYS A 27 17.22 -0.01 13.42
CA LYS A 27 18.53 -0.29 14.01
C LYS A 27 19.50 0.88 13.89
N THR A 28 19.60 1.46 12.69
CA THR A 28 20.61 2.50 12.40
C THR A 28 20.08 3.92 12.51
N LYS A 29 18.75 4.11 12.64
CA LYS A 29 18.05 5.40 12.61
C LYS A 29 18.34 6.22 11.34
N LYS A 30 18.82 5.57 10.29
CA LYS A 30 19.07 6.23 9.00
C LYS A 30 17.79 6.24 8.16
N PRO A 31 17.57 7.31 7.38
CA PRO A 31 16.46 7.36 6.44
C PRO A 31 16.64 6.29 5.37
N MET A 32 15.56 5.57 5.06
CA MET A 32 15.52 4.48 4.09
C MET A 32 14.56 4.83 2.97
N THR A 33 15.00 4.59 1.75
CA THR A 33 14.24 4.84 0.52
C THR A 33 13.15 3.78 0.31
N LEU A 34 12.19 4.08 -0.57
CA LEU A 34 11.15 3.12 -0.94
C LEU A 34 11.74 1.89 -1.62
N SER A 35 12.82 2.03 -2.39
CA SER A 35 13.53 0.90 -2.99
C SER A 35 14.12 -0.01 -1.92
N GLU A 36 14.89 0.56 -1.00
CA GLU A 36 15.52 -0.19 0.09
C GLU A 36 14.49 -0.87 0.99
N LEU A 37 13.33 -0.22 1.22
CA LEU A 37 12.22 -0.82 1.94
C LEU A 37 11.69 -2.07 1.22
N VAL A 38 11.47 -1.99 -0.09
CA VAL A 38 10.98 -3.12 -0.90
C VAL A 38 11.99 -4.26 -0.93
N ASP A 39 13.27 -3.94 -1.08
CA ASP A 39 14.37 -4.92 -1.05
C ASP A 39 14.47 -5.61 0.32
N LYS A 40 14.31 -4.86 1.42
CA LYS A 40 14.29 -5.39 2.79
C LYS A 40 13.12 -6.34 3.05
N ILE A 41 11.97 -6.07 2.45
CA ILE A 41 10.80 -6.95 2.56
C ILE A 41 10.97 -8.19 1.66
N GLY A 42 11.83 -8.13 0.64
CA GLY A 42 12.13 -9.26 -0.24
C GLY A 42 10.96 -9.63 -1.16
N ILE A 43 10.07 -8.69 -1.47
CA ILE A 43 8.93 -8.91 -2.36
C ILE A 43 9.23 -8.29 -3.72
N THR A 44 9.09 -9.10 -4.78
CA THR A 44 9.18 -8.58 -6.14
C THR A 44 7.90 -7.84 -6.53
N LEU A 45 8.01 -6.86 -7.43
CA LEU A 45 6.85 -6.14 -7.97
C LEU A 45 5.82 -7.06 -8.65
N TYR A 46 6.27 -8.20 -9.18
CA TYR A 46 5.41 -9.20 -9.79
C TYR A 46 4.57 -9.91 -8.74
N ASP A 47 5.21 -10.32 -7.63
CA ASP A 47 4.60 -11.08 -6.54
C ASP A 47 3.77 -10.23 -5.58
N LEU A 48 3.90 -8.90 -5.64
CA LEU A 48 3.12 -8.00 -4.80
C LEU A 48 1.61 -8.15 -5.05
N ASN A 49 0.89 -8.51 -4.00
CA ASN A 49 -0.57 -8.57 -3.87
C ASN A 49 -1.03 -7.72 -2.66
N ILE A 50 -2.31 -7.77 -2.29
CA ILE A 50 -2.86 -6.97 -1.17
C ILE A 50 -2.67 -7.66 0.16
N ASP A 51 -2.65 -8.99 0.17
CA ASP A 51 -2.27 -9.78 1.34
C ASP A 51 -0.81 -9.48 1.73
N ASN A 52 0.00 -8.99 0.78
CA ASN A 52 1.34 -8.47 1.03
C ASN A 52 1.36 -7.20 1.91
N LEU A 53 0.24 -6.50 2.01
CA LEU A 53 0.06 -5.39 2.95
C LEU A 53 -0.23 -5.85 4.38
N ASP A 54 -0.38 -7.16 4.62
CA ASP A 54 -0.69 -7.77 5.92
C ASP A 54 0.23 -8.97 6.28
N VAL A 55 1.31 -9.25 5.53
CA VAL A 55 1.96 -10.58 5.55
C VAL A 55 2.36 -11.07 6.95
N HIS A 56 1.72 -12.18 7.34
CA HIS A 56 2.24 -13.21 8.23
C HIS A 56 3.63 -13.66 7.74
N ALA A 57 4.68 -13.13 8.36
CA ALA A 57 6.04 -13.53 8.12
C ALA A 57 6.33 -14.91 8.74
N ASP A 58 5.84 -15.99 8.14
CA ASP A 58 6.54 -17.27 8.12
C ASP A 58 5.89 -18.26 7.13
N ARG A 59 6.65 -18.78 6.17
CA ARG A 59 6.23 -19.91 5.33
C ARG A 59 6.54 -21.27 5.98
N ASN A 60 7.01 -21.31 7.23
CA ASN A 60 7.50 -22.56 7.83
C ASN A 60 7.06 -22.90 9.27
N THR A 61 5.98 -22.33 9.81
CA THR A 61 5.49 -22.72 11.14
C THR A 61 3.97 -22.85 11.23
N PHE A 62 3.43 -23.79 10.46
CA PHE A 62 2.22 -24.50 10.86
C PHE A 62 2.53 -25.27 12.15
N HIS A 63 2.29 -24.70 13.32
CA HIS A 63 1.89 -25.35 14.57
C HIS A 63 2.04 -24.38 15.75
N ARG A 64 0.95 -24.20 16.51
CA ARG A 64 0.81 -23.44 17.78
C ARG A 64 0.42 -21.98 17.66
N PHE A 65 -0.87 -21.80 17.42
CA PHE A 65 -1.59 -20.54 17.37
C PHE A 65 -1.45 -19.67 18.65
N ASP A 66 -1.28 -20.24 19.84
CA ASP A 66 -1.34 -19.42 21.08
C ASP A 66 0.01 -18.95 21.63
N LYS A 67 1.13 -19.57 21.23
CA LYS A 67 2.48 -19.14 21.64
C LYS A 67 3.12 -18.14 20.65
N PHE A 68 2.39 -17.83 19.58
CA PHE A 68 2.79 -16.94 18.48
C PHE A 68 2.50 -15.45 18.78
N ASN A 69 1.42 -15.16 19.52
CA ASN A 69 0.99 -13.79 19.79
C ASN A 69 1.93 -13.01 20.73
N ALA A 70 2.66 -13.68 21.62
CA ALA A 70 3.52 -13.02 22.60
C ALA A 70 4.98 -12.82 22.15
N LYS A 71 5.43 -13.49 21.07
CA LYS A 71 6.84 -13.47 20.62
C LYS A 71 7.10 -12.53 19.44
N TYR A 72 6.08 -12.01 18.76
CA TYR A 72 6.22 -11.19 17.53
C TYR A 72 5.42 -9.87 17.54
N ASN A 73 5.27 -9.19 18.68
CA ASN A 73 4.82 -7.81 18.66
C ASN A 73 5.71 -6.91 19.52
N PRO A 74 6.57 -6.11 18.85
CA PRO A 74 6.37 -4.67 19.00
C PRO A 74 6.40 -3.83 17.70
N ILE A 75 6.73 -4.37 16.51
CA ILE A 75 6.99 -3.55 15.28
C ILE A 75 6.40 -4.22 14.00
N GLY A 76 5.36 -5.04 14.15
CA GLY A 76 4.81 -5.88 13.08
C GLY A 76 3.66 -5.29 12.28
N GLN A 77 3.57 -3.97 12.12
CA GLN A 77 2.69 -3.43 11.06
C GLN A 77 3.45 -3.50 9.74
N SER A 78 2.84 -4.10 8.71
CA SER A 78 3.41 -4.14 7.36
C SER A 78 3.90 -2.74 7.00
N GLN A 79 5.21 -2.58 6.81
CA GLN A 79 5.82 -1.27 6.59
C GLN A 79 5.24 -0.60 5.34
N LEU A 80 4.75 -1.39 4.37
CA LEU A 80 4.01 -0.89 3.21
C LEU A 80 2.64 -0.32 3.62
N ARG A 81 1.91 -0.96 4.54
CA ARG A 81 0.66 -0.42 5.10
C ARG A 81 0.92 0.90 5.81
N GLU A 82 1.98 1.00 6.59
CA GLU A 82 2.35 2.26 7.23
C GLU A 82 2.66 3.36 6.21
N VAL A 83 3.45 3.07 5.19
CA VAL A 83 3.85 4.04 4.17
C VAL A 83 2.68 4.47 3.26
N PHE A 84 1.81 3.53 2.86
CA PHE A 84 0.76 3.81 1.87
C PHE A 84 -0.62 4.08 2.45
N LEU A 85 -0.92 3.56 3.65
CA LEU A 85 -2.28 3.54 4.22
C LEU A 85 -2.42 4.32 5.52
N LYS A 86 -1.34 4.77 6.17
CA LYS A 86 -1.42 5.69 7.30
C LYS A 86 -1.20 7.14 6.90
N THR A 87 -1.85 8.03 7.64
CA THR A 87 -1.62 9.48 7.63
C THR A 87 -0.43 9.87 8.49
N ASP A 88 -0.24 9.17 9.61
CA ASP A 88 0.89 9.36 10.52
C ASP A 88 1.99 8.36 10.18
N ASN A 89 2.94 8.82 9.37
CA ASN A 89 4.13 8.08 8.96
C ASN A 89 5.26 9.07 8.63
N TYR A 90 6.44 8.55 8.29
CA TYR A 90 7.63 9.37 8.01
C TYR A 90 7.40 10.48 6.97
N ILE A 91 6.58 10.20 5.95
CA ILE A 91 6.23 11.16 4.88
C ILE A 91 4.90 11.88 5.15
N LYS A 92 4.40 11.87 6.39
CA LYS A 92 3.19 12.57 6.84
C LYS A 92 1.96 12.28 5.96
N GLY A 93 1.82 11.02 5.53
CA GLY A 93 0.65 10.58 4.78
C GLY A 93 0.57 11.05 3.33
N VAL A 94 1.67 11.56 2.74
CA VAL A 94 1.70 12.04 1.35
C VAL A 94 1.19 10.99 0.36
N PHE A 95 1.59 9.72 0.51
CA PHE A 95 1.09 8.65 -0.35
C PHE A 95 -0.37 8.31 -0.08
N PHE A 96 -0.81 8.30 1.17
CA PHE A 96 -2.21 8.10 1.51
C PHE A 96 -3.11 9.18 0.90
N ALA A 97 -2.72 10.46 1.01
CA ALA A 97 -3.42 11.57 0.37
C ALA A 97 -3.46 11.43 -1.16
N HIS A 98 -2.37 10.95 -1.76
CA HIS A 98 -2.32 10.72 -3.20
C HIS A 98 -3.23 9.56 -3.64
N VAL A 99 -3.27 8.46 -2.88
CA VAL A 99 -4.23 7.36 -3.08
C VAL A 99 -5.67 7.87 -3.01
N LEU A 100 -6.00 8.68 -2.01
CA LEU A 100 -7.33 9.27 -1.86
C LEU A 100 -7.69 10.16 -3.05
N LYS A 101 -6.77 11.05 -3.46
CA LYS A 101 -6.98 11.96 -4.60
C LYS A 101 -7.26 11.20 -5.89
N VAL A 102 -6.45 10.20 -6.22
CA VAL A 102 -6.61 9.40 -7.44
C VAL A 102 -7.94 8.64 -7.41
N ASN A 103 -8.30 8.04 -6.28
CA ASN A 103 -9.54 7.29 -6.16
C ASN A 103 -10.79 8.18 -6.23
N LEU A 104 -10.77 9.33 -5.55
CA LEU A 104 -11.89 10.27 -5.58
C LEU A 104 -12.10 10.84 -6.98
N PHE A 105 -11.01 11.20 -7.67
CA PHE A 105 -11.08 11.70 -9.03
C PHE A 105 -11.62 10.65 -10.02
N LEU A 106 -11.16 9.39 -9.91
CA LEU A 106 -11.68 8.30 -10.73
C LEU A 106 -13.16 8.08 -10.47
N LEU A 107 -13.59 8.02 -9.21
CA LEU A 107 -14.99 7.76 -8.86
C LEU A 107 -15.93 8.86 -9.35
N ILE A 108 -15.52 10.13 -9.24
CA ILE A 108 -16.27 11.27 -9.78
C ILE A 108 -16.33 11.19 -11.32
N SER A 109 -15.21 10.89 -11.98
CA SER A 109 -15.14 10.77 -13.44
C SER A 109 -16.04 9.65 -13.97
N TYR A 110 -16.01 8.47 -13.32
CA TYR A 110 -16.89 7.35 -13.68
C TYR A 110 -18.36 7.67 -13.46
N ARG A 111 -18.72 8.34 -12.36
CA ARG A 111 -20.11 8.74 -12.09
C ARG A 111 -20.61 9.76 -13.11
N LEU A 112 -19.79 10.76 -13.45
CA LEU A 112 -20.10 11.75 -14.48
C LEU A 112 -20.28 11.08 -15.85
N PHE A 113 -19.39 10.17 -16.24
CA PHE A 113 -19.50 9.43 -17.50
C PHE A 113 -20.75 8.54 -17.55
N SER A 114 -21.02 7.78 -16.48
CA SER A 114 -22.22 6.93 -16.41
C SER A 114 -23.51 7.76 -16.50
N PHE A 115 -23.56 8.89 -15.82
CA PHE A 115 -24.68 9.84 -15.89
C PHE A 115 -24.86 10.41 -17.30
N TYR A 116 -23.76 10.81 -17.96
CA TYR A 116 -23.79 11.29 -19.34
C TYR A 116 -24.27 10.23 -20.33
N SER A 117 -23.81 8.99 -20.16
CA SER A 117 -24.19 7.87 -21.03
C SER A 117 -25.65 7.44 -20.83
N PHE A 118 -26.14 7.50 -19.58
CA PHE A 118 -27.55 7.25 -19.26
C PHE A 118 -28.47 8.33 -19.83
N THR A 119 -28.11 9.61 -19.65
CA THR A 119 -28.87 10.72 -20.24
C THR A 119 -28.88 10.64 -21.76
N LEU A 120 -27.76 10.35 -22.42
CA LEU A 120 -27.73 10.18 -23.89
C LEU A 120 -28.63 9.06 -24.41
N ASN A 121 -28.78 7.97 -23.66
CA ASN A 121 -29.65 6.85 -24.02
C ASN A 121 -31.14 7.12 -23.75
N LEU A 122 -31.48 8.04 -22.85
CA LEU A 122 -32.86 8.47 -22.58
C LEU A 122 -33.41 9.43 -23.65
N PHE A 123 -32.54 10.07 -24.42
CA PHE A 123 -32.88 11.00 -25.50
C PHE A 123 -32.73 10.38 -26.91
N LYS A 124 -32.59 9.06 -27.00
CA LYS A 124 -32.68 8.27 -28.24
C LYS A 124 -33.94 7.41 -28.20
#